data_AF-A0A9P5EYX0-F1
#
_entry.id   AF-A0A9P5EYX0-F1
#
_cell.length_a   1.000
_cell.length_b   1.000
_cell.length_c   1.000
_cell.angle_alpha   90.00
_cell.angle_beta   90.00
_cell.angle_gamma   90.00
#
_symmetry.space_group_name_H-M   'P 1'
#
loop_
_entity.id
_entity.type
_entity.pdbx_description
1 polymer ?
#
loop_
_entity_poly.entity_id
_entity_poly.type
_entity_poly.pdbx_seq_one_letter_code
_entity_poly.pdbx_strand_id
1 'polypeptide(L)'
;MAPNCEDATMWQCLLLELCDGLTAYISEEKFDTYHTSPWTAGSEMLEMLNVAFDYGFRINSNWAVVSATLHLYNAMRRSIADTPIIPVFEDLSQTLLSSVFGGNLPERNFCSIFRRIVYDSRVEKTDVPRGKGKAYRLEAGLLQLPCWMDIQCRLLDRHDWNYNDSIPFQGDVLGIPCPPATREKAFHKITDARAKLTLTEYLEKVKEMVSLDIEGPHPIARINLFDVFTLCSKFLSKLGSLGKPPIPKDVWSSFARAQLRNDLVVGRCDAEFLMEAIDECPDTRQGRRILEKLWLTRNAIQAFKEIDPETTLSQYMWNI
;
A
#
# COMPACT_ATOMS: atom_id res chain seq x y z
N MET A 1 1.98 -14.20 13.96
CA MET A 1 0.57 -14.55 13.69
C MET A 1 0.43 -14.72 12.19
N ALA A 2 -0.34 -15.70 11.69
CA ALA A 2 -0.74 -15.69 10.28
C ALA A 2 -1.55 -14.41 10.00
N PRO A 3 -1.64 -13.89 8.76
CA PRO A 3 -2.91 -13.28 8.36
C PRO A 3 -3.96 -14.34 8.67
N ASN A 4 -4.86 -14.03 9.60
CA ASN A 4 -5.64 -15.02 10.31
C ASN A 4 -6.41 -15.85 9.26
N CYS A 5 -6.48 -17.17 9.38
CA CYS A 5 -7.27 -17.97 8.43
C CYS A 5 -8.76 -17.54 8.45
N GLU A 6 -9.19 -16.97 9.58
CA GLU A 6 -10.45 -16.24 9.76
C GLU A 6 -10.52 -14.98 8.88
N ASP A 7 -9.45 -14.19 8.80
CA ASP A 7 -9.38 -13.00 7.93
C ASP A 7 -9.43 -13.42 6.46
N ALA A 8 -8.71 -14.47 6.05
CA ALA A 8 -8.75 -14.95 4.67
C ALA A 8 -10.16 -15.43 4.25
N THR A 9 -10.87 -16.10 5.17
CA THR A 9 -12.26 -16.52 4.96
C THR A 9 -13.19 -15.30 4.89
N MET A 10 -13.01 -14.33 5.78
CA MET A 10 -13.73 -13.06 5.77
C MET A 10 -13.49 -12.31 4.45
N TRP A 11 -12.25 -12.21 3.96
CA TRP A 11 -11.93 -11.56 2.69
C TRP A 11 -12.56 -12.27 1.50
N GLN A 12 -12.57 -13.60 1.51
CA GLN A 12 -13.26 -14.38 0.49
C GLN A 12 -14.77 -14.10 0.51
N CYS A 13 -15.39 -14.02 1.70
CA CYS A 13 -16.80 -13.66 1.83
C CYS A 13 -17.08 -12.23 1.30
N LEU A 14 -16.27 -11.25 1.67
CA LEU A 14 -16.43 -9.86 1.24
C LEU A 14 -16.25 -9.69 -0.28
N LEU A 15 -15.28 -10.40 -0.87
CA LEU A 15 -15.12 -10.44 -2.33
C LEU A 15 -16.29 -11.10 -3.03
N LEU A 16 -16.84 -12.17 -2.46
CA LEU A 16 -18.05 -12.82 -2.98
C LEU A 16 -19.25 -11.88 -2.90
N GLU A 17 -19.42 -11.14 -1.80
CA GLU A 17 -20.48 -10.13 -1.66
C GLU A 17 -20.37 -9.03 -2.71
N LEU A 18 -19.16 -8.53 -2.99
CA LEU A 18 -18.94 -7.57 -4.09
C LEU A 18 -19.31 -8.20 -5.44
N CYS A 19 -18.83 -9.40 -5.73
CA CYS A 19 -19.13 -10.11 -6.98
C CYS A 19 -20.62 -10.36 -7.16
N ASP A 20 -21.31 -10.79 -6.11
CA ASP A 20 -22.75 -11.06 -6.11
C ASP A 20 -23.53 -9.76 -6.31
N GLY A 21 -23.13 -8.67 -5.64
CA GLY A 21 -23.72 -7.34 -5.83
C GLY A 21 -23.55 -6.81 -7.25
N LEU A 22 -22.35 -6.91 -7.82
CA LEU A 22 -22.08 -6.52 -9.21
C LEU A 22 -22.86 -7.41 -10.21
N THR A 23 -22.93 -8.71 -9.95
CA THR A 23 -23.68 -9.65 -10.81
C THR A 23 -25.17 -9.34 -10.76
N ALA A 24 -25.72 -9.08 -9.57
CA ALA A 24 -27.10 -8.68 -9.39
C ALA A 24 -27.40 -7.39 -10.16
N TYR A 25 -26.53 -6.37 -10.01
CA TYR A 25 -26.66 -5.11 -10.74
C TYR A 25 -26.63 -5.29 -12.26
N ILE A 26 -25.68 -6.06 -12.80
CA ILE A 26 -25.59 -6.33 -14.25
C ILE A 26 -26.79 -7.13 -14.75
N SER A 27 -27.33 -8.04 -13.93
CA SER A 27 -28.48 -8.87 -14.30
C SER A 27 -29.82 -8.13 -14.29
N GLU A 28 -29.83 -6.91 -13.76
CA GLU A 28 -31.06 -6.15 -13.59
C GLU A 28 -31.53 -5.57 -14.94
N GLU A 29 -32.56 -6.17 -15.55
CA GLU A 29 -33.21 -5.63 -16.75
C GLU A 29 -34.00 -4.36 -16.39
N LYS A 30 -33.34 -3.20 -16.38
CA LYS A 30 -34.03 -1.93 -16.10
C LYS A 30 -33.70 -0.84 -17.12
N PHE A 31 -34.63 -0.70 -18.07
CA PHE A 31 -34.77 0.43 -18.97
C PHE A 31 -35.86 1.39 -18.47
N ASP A 32 -35.82 1.79 -17.20
CA ASP A 32 -36.72 2.83 -16.69
C ASP A 32 -36.00 4.19 -16.56
N THR A 33 -36.77 5.27 -16.44
CA THR A 33 -36.24 6.64 -16.37
C THR A 33 -35.43 6.89 -15.09
N TYR A 34 -35.62 6.07 -14.05
CA TYR A 34 -34.90 6.20 -12.79
C TYR A 34 -33.48 5.65 -12.92
N HIS A 35 -33.31 4.48 -13.53
CA HIS A 35 -32.01 3.81 -13.75
C HIS A 35 -31.19 4.42 -14.87
N THR A 36 -31.85 5.09 -15.82
CA THR A 36 -31.20 5.85 -16.89
C THR A 36 -30.88 7.30 -16.48
N SER A 37 -31.33 7.74 -15.30
CA SER A 37 -30.98 9.07 -14.77
C SER A 37 -29.48 9.13 -14.47
N PRO A 38 -28.73 10.11 -15.03
CA PRO A 38 -27.30 10.26 -14.76
C PRO A 38 -26.96 10.40 -13.27
N TRP A 39 -27.89 10.95 -12.48
CA TRP A 39 -27.71 11.09 -11.04
C TRP A 39 -27.79 9.76 -10.30
N THR A 40 -28.75 8.90 -10.64
CA THR A 40 -28.91 7.58 -10.04
C THR A 40 -27.76 6.67 -10.45
N ALA A 41 -27.57 6.49 -11.77
CA ALA A 41 -26.53 5.62 -12.31
C ALA A 41 -25.12 6.06 -11.89
N GLY A 42 -24.86 7.38 -11.88
CA GLY A 42 -23.59 7.92 -11.42
C GLY A 42 -23.34 7.68 -9.94
N SER A 43 -24.37 7.79 -9.09
CA SER A 43 -24.25 7.50 -7.66
C SER A 43 -23.98 6.01 -7.43
N GLU A 44 -24.70 5.13 -8.10
CA GLU A 44 -24.52 3.67 -7.98
C GLU A 44 -23.12 3.23 -8.44
N MET A 45 -22.62 3.76 -9.56
CA MET A 45 -21.26 3.49 -10.02
C MET A 45 -20.20 3.98 -9.05
N LEU A 46 -20.43 5.14 -8.41
CA LEU A 46 -19.51 5.68 -7.41
C LEU A 46 -19.46 4.81 -6.14
N GLU A 47 -20.61 4.28 -5.70
CA GLU A 47 -20.66 3.32 -4.59
C GLU A 47 -19.89 2.04 -4.92
N MET A 48 -20.07 1.49 -6.12
CA MET A 48 -19.33 0.30 -6.55
C MET A 48 -17.82 0.56 -6.59
N LEU A 49 -17.42 1.73 -7.07
CA LEU A 49 -16.01 2.14 -7.06
C LEU A 49 -15.47 2.22 -5.63
N ASN A 50 -16.22 2.82 -4.70
CA ASN A 50 -15.84 2.94 -3.29
C ASN A 50 -15.65 1.57 -2.64
N VAL A 51 -16.60 0.65 -2.82
CA VAL A 51 -16.52 -0.70 -2.26
C VAL A 51 -15.36 -1.48 -2.88
N ALA A 52 -15.15 -1.39 -4.20
CA ALA A 52 -14.02 -2.03 -4.86
C ALA A 52 -12.68 -1.47 -4.36
N PHE A 53 -12.60 -0.14 -4.17
CA PHE A 53 -11.43 0.52 -3.63
C PHE A 53 -11.15 0.09 -2.18
N ASP A 54 -12.17 0.09 -1.31
CA ASP A 54 -12.06 -0.33 0.09
C ASP A 54 -11.54 -1.77 0.17
N TYR A 55 -12.17 -2.72 -0.53
CA TYR A 55 -11.71 -4.12 -0.49
C TYR A 55 -10.30 -4.30 -1.06
N GLY A 56 -9.99 -3.64 -2.18
CA GLY A 56 -8.63 -3.64 -2.72
C GLY A 56 -7.62 -3.10 -1.71
N PHE A 57 -7.94 -1.99 -1.05
CA PHE A 57 -7.12 -1.38 0.00
C PHE A 57 -6.91 -2.31 1.19
N ARG A 58 -7.98 -2.95 1.69
CA ARG A 58 -7.91 -3.88 2.82
C ARG A 58 -7.00 -5.07 2.52
N ILE A 59 -7.11 -5.66 1.32
CA ILE A 59 -6.22 -6.76 0.90
C ILE A 59 -4.77 -6.31 0.87
N ASN A 60 -4.51 -5.13 0.29
CA ASN A 60 -3.16 -4.57 0.19
C ASN A 60 -2.53 -4.29 1.57
N SER A 61 -3.32 -3.75 2.51
CA SER A 61 -2.90 -3.52 3.89
C SER A 61 -2.52 -4.81 4.61
N ASN A 62 -3.33 -5.87 4.50
CA ASN A 62 -3.11 -7.11 5.26
C ASN A 62 -1.89 -7.93 4.83
N TRP A 63 -1.49 -7.84 3.56
CA TRP A 63 -0.41 -8.66 3.02
C TRP A 63 0.89 -7.89 2.82
N ALA A 64 0.86 -6.55 2.90
CA ALA A 64 1.98 -5.66 2.64
C ALA A 64 2.69 -5.92 1.29
N VAL A 65 1.97 -6.46 0.30
CA VAL A 65 2.52 -6.84 -1.01
C VAL A 65 2.96 -5.61 -1.79
N VAL A 66 2.09 -4.61 -1.89
CA VAL A 66 2.42 -3.35 -2.58
C VAL A 66 3.53 -2.62 -1.85
N SER A 67 3.42 -2.48 -0.53
CA SER A 67 4.45 -1.81 0.27
C SER A 67 5.82 -2.48 0.13
N ALA A 68 5.91 -3.81 0.26
CA ALA A 68 7.18 -4.52 0.12
C ALA A 68 7.80 -4.36 -1.27
N THR A 69 6.99 -4.45 -2.33
CA THR A 69 7.45 -4.26 -3.71
C THR A 69 7.97 -2.85 -3.94
N LEU A 70 7.20 -1.81 -3.57
CA LEU A 70 7.57 -0.42 -3.82
C LEU A 70 8.77 0.03 -2.97
N HIS A 71 8.84 -0.40 -1.70
CA HIS A 71 10.01 -0.13 -0.85
C HIS A 71 11.28 -0.79 -1.39
N LEU A 72 11.19 -2.06 -1.80
CA LEU A 72 12.32 -2.75 -2.42
C LEU A 72 12.72 -2.08 -3.74
N TYR A 73 11.75 -1.74 -4.60
CA TYR A 73 12.00 -1.05 -5.86
C TYR A 73 12.75 0.26 -5.63
N ASN A 74 12.28 1.11 -4.71
CA ASN A 74 12.95 2.37 -4.36
C ASN A 74 14.38 2.13 -3.82
N ALA A 75 14.57 1.15 -2.92
CA ALA A 75 15.90 0.82 -2.39
C ALA A 75 16.86 0.38 -3.51
N MET A 76 16.41 -0.52 -4.39
CA MET A 76 17.18 -1.01 -5.52
C MET A 76 17.53 0.09 -6.51
N ARG A 77 16.57 0.96 -6.88
CA ARG A 77 16.77 2.10 -7.78
C ARG A 77 17.81 3.09 -7.26
N ARG A 78 17.89 3.27 -5.94
CA ARG A 78 18.84 4.19 -5.29
C ARG A 78 20.23 3.58 -5.10
N SER A 79 20.32 2.27 -4.87
CA SER A 79 21.56 1.62 -4.45
C SER A 79 22.25 0.77 -5.52
N ILE A 80 21.52 0.31 -6.54
CA ILE A 80 22.01 -0.64 -7.56
C ILE A 80 21.77 -0.06 -8.96
N ALA A 81 22.86 0.17 -9.70
CA ALA A 81 22.83 0.86 -10.99
C ALA A 81 22.03 0.12 -12.07
N ASP A 82 22.07 -1.22 -12.07
CA ASP A 82 21.41 -2.07 -13.07
C ASP A 82 19.92 -2.31 -12.79
N THR A 83 19.34 -1.63 -11.79
CA THR A 83 17.91 -1.76 -11.50
C THR A 83 17.09 -1.11 -12.61
N PRO A 84 16.21 -1.87 -13.30
CA PRO A 84 15.40 -1.32 -14.38
C PRO A 84 14.46 -0.24 -13.85
N ILE A 85 14.18 0.75 -14.69
CA ILE A 85 13.16 1.76 -14.44
C ILE A 85 11.84 1.16 -14.91
N ILE A 86 10.86 1.07 -14.00
CA ILE A 86 9.54 0.49 -14.29
C ILE A 86 8.52 1.61 -14.11
N PRO A 87 7.94 2.16 -15.20
CA PRO A 87 7.10 3.36 -15.13
C PRO A 87 5.94 3.23 -14.15
N VAL A 88 5.21 2.10 -14.17
CA VAL A 88 4.11 1.86 -13.22
C VAL A 88 4.57 1.92 -11.75
N PHE A 89 5.79 1.49 -11.41
CA PHE A 89 6.29 1.57 -10.04
C PHE A 89 6.77 2.97 -9.66
N GLU A 90 7.28 3.78 -10.61
CA GLU A 90 7.55 5.19 -10.38
C GLU A 90 6.24 5.94 -10.07
N ASP A 91 5.22 5.76 -10.91
CA ASP A 91 3.92 6.41 -10.77
C ASP A 91 3.19 6.00 -9.49
N LEU A 92 3.19 4.69 -9.17
CA LEU A 92 2.61 4.18 -7.91
C LEU A 92 3.37 4.71 -6.70
N SER A 93 4.69 4.85 -6.78
CA SER A 93 5.48 5.37 -5.65
C SER A 93 5.19 6.83 -5.34
N GLN A 94 4.88 7.64 -6.36
CA GLN A 94 4.42 9.02 -6.18
C GLN A 94 2.96 9.07 -5.71
N THR A 95 2.09 8.29 -6.34
CA THR A 95 0.65 8.31 -6.02
C THR A 95 0.36 7.81 -4.61
N LEU A 96 1.09 6.79 -4.15
CA LEU A 96 0.95 6.21 -2.81
C LEU A 96 2.03 6.71 -1.83
N LEU A 97 2.64 7.86 -2.10
CA LEU A 97 3.77 8.38 -1.32
C LEU A 97 3.46 8.48 0.17
N SER A 98 2.32 9.08 0.53
CA SER A 98 1.88 9.20 1.92
C SER A 98 1.62 7.83 2.55
N SER A 99 0.88 6.97 1.85
CA SER A 99 0.35 5.70 2.38
C SER A 99 1.40 4.61 2.50
N VAL A 100 2.32 4.52 1.54
CA VAL A 100 3.36 3.49 1.48
C VAL A 100 4.66 3.97 2.13
N PHE A 101 5.03 5.24 1.96
CA PHE A 101 6.34 5.75 2.38
C PHE A 101 6.28 6.77 3.52
N GLY A 102 5.09 7.06 4.07
CA GLY A 102 4.95 8.05 5.14
C GLY A 102 5.25 9.48 4.66
N GLY A 103 5.05 9.75 3.37
CA GLY A 103 5.12 11.08 2.76
C GLY A 103 6.44 11.44 2.09
N ASN A 104 7.48 10.60 2.17
CA ASN A 104 8.76 10.84 1.47
C ASN A 104 9.41 9.54 1.04
N LEU A 105 9.99 9.52 -0.17
CA LEU A 105 10.76 8.37 -0.63
C LEU A 105 12.06 8.23 0.19
N PRO A 106 12.31 7.07 0.81
CA PRO A 106 13.55 6.82 1.53
C PRO A 106 14.76 6.96 0.62
N GLU A 107 15.82 7.59 1.13
CA GLU A 107 17.13 7.65 0.46
C GLU A 107 18.19 6.77 1.14
N ARG A 108 17.89 6.32 2.36
CA ARG A 108 18.72 5.50 3.24
C ARG A 108 17.86 4.90 4.35
N ASN A 109 18.39 3.93 5.09
CA ASN A 109 17.67 3.24 6.17
C ASN A 109 16.36 2.61 5.66
N PHE A 110 16.40 2.06 4.44
CA PHE A 110 15.25 1.53 3.71
C PHE A 110 14.50 0.50 4.55
N CYS A 111 15.22 -0.50 5.09
CA CYS A 111 14.61 -1.56 5.88
C CYS A 111 14.01 -1.03 7.19
N SER A 112 14.69 -0.09 7.82
CA SER A 112 14.18 0.50 9.06
C SER A 112 12.91 1.32 8.84
N ILE A 113 12.87 2.10 7.76
CA ILE A 113 11.68 2.89 7.40
C ILE A 113 10.53 1.97 7.01
N PHE A 114 10.80 0.94 6.18
CA PHE A 114 9.82 -0.09 5.82
C PHE A 114 9.23 -0.76 7.07
N ARG A 115 10.07 -1.25 7.98
CA ARG A 115 9.64 -1.91 9.23
C ARG A 115 8.73 -1.02 10.07
N ARG A 116 9.10 0.26 10.24
CA ARG A 116 8.31 1.21 11.01
C ARG A 116 6.96 1.53 10.37
N ILE A 117 6.91 1.73 9.05
CA ILE A 117 5.65 2.08 8.37
C ILE A 117 4.74 0.86 8.27
N VAL A 118 5.30 -0.28 7.87
CA VAL A 118 4.51 -1.46 7.52
C VAL A 118 4.15 -2.30 8.73
N TYR A 119 4.97 -2.36 9.79
CA TYR A 119 4.69 -3.23 10.94
C TYR A 119 4.63 -2.51 12.28
N ASP A 120 4.79 -1.17 12.31
CA ASP A 120 4.99 -0.40 13.56
C ASP A 120 6.08 -1.03 14.45
N SER A 121 7.14 -1.56 13.80
CA SER A 121 8.19 -2.29 14.49
C SER A 121 8.81 -1.43 15.59
N ARG A 122 8.97 -2.03 16.77
CA ARG A 122 9.63 -1.38 17.90
C ARG A 122 11.14 -1.55 17.81
N VAL A 123 11.84 -0.63 18.46
CA VAL A 123 13.29 -0.72 18.61
C VAL A 123 13.64 -1.83 19.62
N GLU A 124 14.25 -2.89 19.12
CA GLU A 124 14.88 -3.93 19.93
C GLU A 124 16.26 -3.48 20.39
N LYS A 125 16.53 -3.67 21.68
CA LYS A 125 17.87 -3.52 22.25
C LYS A 125 18.54 -4.88 22.17
N THR A 126 19.51 -5.03 21.26
CA THR A 126 20.33 -6.24 21.20
C THR A 126 21.67 -5.98 21.87
N ASP A 127 22.01 -6.83 22.84
CA ASP A 127 23.34 -6.85 23.44
C ASP A 127 24.31 -7.46 22.42
N VAL A 128 25.23 -6.64 21.90
CA VAL A 128 26.22 -7.10 20.93
C VAL A 128 27.33 -7.85 21.67
N PRO A 129 27.73 -9.07 21.26
CA PRO A 129 28.83 -9.77 21.89
C PRO A 129 30.14 -8.98 21.80
N ARG A 130 30.77 -8.74 22.96
CA ARG A 130 32.09 -8.13 23.19
C ARG A 130 32.27 -6.68 22.70
N GLY A 131 31.99 -5.74 23.60
CA GLY A 131 32.70 -4.45 23.68
C GLY A 131 32.32 -3.36 22.67
N LYS A 132 31.28 -3.55 21.84
CA LYS A 132 30.86 -2.59 20.80
C LYS A 132 29.51 -1.90 21.10
N GLY A 133 29.15 -1.72 22.36
CA GLY A 133 27.93 -1.00 22.76
C GLY A 133 26.62 -1.77 22.47
N LYS A 134 25.49 -1.07 22.58
CA LYS A 134 24.15 -1.59 22.27
C LYS A 134 23.84 -1.34 20.80
N ALA A 135 23.45 -2.37 20.06
CA ALA A 135 22.86 -2.19 18.73
C ALA A 135 21.35 -2.04 18.90
N TYR A 136 20.79 -1.02 18.27
CA TYR A 136 19.35 -0.81 18.18
C TYR A 136 18.92 -1.29 16.80
N ARG A 137 18.15 -2.38 16.74
CA ARG A 137 17.58 -2.90 15.48
C ARG A 137 16.07 -2.89 15.61
N LEU A 138 15.36 -2.68 14.51
CA LEU A 138 13.91 -2.84 14.49
C LEU A 138 13.57 -4.32 14.32
N GLU A 139 12.58 -4.78 15.09
CA GLU A 139 12.06 -6.14 15.01
C GLU A 139 11.63 -6.47 13.57
N ALA A 140 12.02 -7.65 13.08
CA ALA A 140 11.77 -8.04 11.70
C ALA A 140 10.30 -8.36 11.44
N GLY A 141 9.80 -7.97 10.27
CA GLY A 141 8.39 -8.11 9.88
C GLY A 141 7.98 -9.52 9.44
N LEU A 142 8.93 -10.46 9.40
CA LEU A 142 8.78 -11.83 8.89
C LEU A 142 7.55 -12.59 9.45
N LEU A 143 7.14 -12.29 10.69
CA LEU A 143 6.02 -12.98 11.37
C LEU A 143 5.00 -12.01 12.00
N GLN A 144 5.16 -10.71 11.74
CA GLN A 144 4.27 -9.67 12.19
C GLN A 144 3.15 -9.44 11.19
N LEU A 145 1.98 -9.11 11.70
CA LEU A 145 0.90 -8.61 10.87
C LEU A 145 1.24 -7.18 10.45
N PRO A 146 1.12 -6.84 9.16
CA PRO A 146 1.24 -5.45 8.75
C PRO A 146 0.20 -4.55 9.43
N CYS A 147 0.57 -3.29 9.61
CA CYS A 147 -0.33 -2.22 9.95
C CYS A 147 -1.23 -1.88 8.76
N TRP A 148 -2.38 -1.32 9.09
CA TRP A 148 -3.27 -0.71 8.10
C TRP A 148 -2.53 0.43 7.39
N MET A 149 -2.53 0.39 6.06
CA MET A 149 -1.97 1.49 5.27
C MET A 149 -2.83 2.75 5.48
N ASP A 150 -2.23 3.92 5.61
CA ASP A 150 -2.97 5.18 5.71
C ASP A 150 -3.20 5.75 4.30
N ILE A 151 -4.20 5.24 3.58
CA ILE A 151 -4.53 5.76 2.24
C ILE A 151 -5.41 7.01 2.37
N GLN A 152 -4.87 8.13 1.90
CA GLN A 152 -5.61 9.38 1.75
C GLN A 152 -6.49 9.34 0.49
N CYS A 153 -7.61 8.63 0.58
CA CYS A 153 -8.69 8.67 -0.42
C CYS A 153 -9.91 9.28 0.25
N ARG A 154 -10.23 10.51 -0.10
CA ARG A 154 -11.23 11.32 0.59
C ARG A 154 -12.63 11.00 0.10
N LEU A 155 -12.74 10.43 -1.10
CA LEU A 155 -13.94 9.74 -1.55
C LEU A 155 -14.27 8.56 -0.62
N LEU A 156 -13.27 7.71 -0.28
CA LEU A 156 -13.43 6.60 0.66
C LEU A 156 -13.77 7.09 2.08
N ASP A 157 -13.10 8.15 2.55
CA ASP A 157 -13.39 8.75 3.87
C ASP A 157 -14.88 9.14 4.02
N ARG A 158 -15.56 9.56 2.95
CA ARG A 158 -16.99 9.85 3.05
C ARG A 158 -17.83 8.59 3.12
N HIS A 159 -17.49 7.56 2.34
CA HIS A 159 -18.18 6.28 2.36
C HIS A 159 -18.11 5.63 3.75
N ASP A 160 -16.91 5.53 4.33
CA ASP A 160 -16.69 4.88 5.63
C ASP A 160 -17.45 5.54 6.79
N TRP A 161 -17.77 6.82 6.65
CA TRP A 161 -18.52 7.59 7.66
C TRP A 161 -20.01 7.74 7.33
N ASN A 162 -20.55 6.90 6.44
CA ASN A 162 -21.95 6.97 5.96
C ASN A 162 -22.31 8.37 5.47
N TYR A 163 -21.41 8.99 4.71
CA TYR A 163 -21.52 10.34 4.17
C TYR A 163 -21.58 11.46 5.23
N ASN A 164 -21.29 11.16 6.49
CA ASN A 164 -21.03 12.18 7.49
C ASN A 164 -19.59 12.70 7.36
N ASP A 165 -19.44 14.02 7.28
CA ASP A 165 -18.13 14.62 7.09
C ASP A 165 -17.34 14.58 8.41
N SER A 166 -16.31 13.75 8.46
CA SER A 166 -15.39 13.70 9.59
C SER A 166 -14.69 15.05 9.79
N ILE A 167 -14.28 15.39 11.01
CA ILE A 167 -13.57 16.66 11.27
C ILE A 167 -12.25 16.76 10.49
N PRO A 168 -11.43 15.70 10.34
CA PRO A 168 -10.28 15.72 9.44
C PRO A 168 -10.67 16.04 7.99
N PHE A 169 -11.70 15.40 7.45
CA PHE A 169 -12.19 15.65 6.10
C PHE A 169 -12.67 17.10 5.92
N GLN A 170 -13.45 17.62 6.88
CA GLN A 170 -13.85 19.03 6.89
C GLN A 170 -12.64 19.98 6.96
N GLY A 171 -11.62 19.60 7.73
CA GLY A 171 -10.34 20.31 7.78
C GLY A 171 -9.68 20.40 6.41
N ASP A 172 -9.58 19.28 5.70
CA ASP A 172 -9.01 19.24 4.35
C ASP A 172 -9.79 20.09 3.35
N VAL A 173 -11.13 19.96 3.34
CA VAL A 173 -12.03 20.76 2.49
C VAL A 173 -11.87 22.27 2.74
N LEU A 174 -11.58 22.66 3.98
CA LEU A 174 -11.41 24.06 4.39
C LEU A 174 -9.95 24.53 4.37
N GLY A 175 -8.99 23.66 4.06
CA GLY A 175 -7.56 23.96 4.11
C GLY A 175 -7.04 24.23 5.54
N ILE A 176 -7.65 23.60 6.55
CA ILE A 176 -7.31 23.74 7.97
C ILE A 176 -6.70 22.41 8.46
N PRO A 177 -5.38 22.36 8.71
CA PRO A 177 -4.72 21.15 9.17
C PRO A 177 -5.31 20.62 10.48
N CYS A 178 -5.57 19.31 10.53
CA CYS A 178 -6.11 18.62 11.71
C CYS A 178 -5.20 17.46 12.17
N PRO A 179 -3.94 17.72 12.56
CA PRO A 179 -3.06 16.65 13.00
C PRO A 179 -3.55 16.05 14.33
N PRO A 180 -3.33 14.75 14.58
CA PRO A 180 -3.84 14.06 15.77
C PRO A 180 -3.51 14.77 17.10
N ALA A 181 -2.30 15.33 17.21
CA ALA A 181 -1.81 16.01 18.41
C ALA A 181 -2.54 17.34 18.73
N THR A 182 -3.21 17.98 17.76
CA THR A 182 -3.91 19.26 17.97
C THR A 182 -5.38 19.19 17.58
N ARG A 183 -5.96 17.98 17.57
CA ARG A 183 -7.32 17.71 17.07
C ARG A 183 -8.39 18.58 17.75
N GLU A 184 -8.28 18.84 19.05
CA GLU A 184 -9.26 19.66 19.79
C GLU A 184 -9.24 21.15 19.40
N LYS A 185 -8.05 21.73 19.20
CA LYS A 185 -7.91 23.12 18.71
C LYS A 185 -8.34 23.24 17.25
N ALA A 186 -8.01 22.24 16.44
CA ALA A 186 -8.44 22.18 15.05
C ALA A 186 -9.96 22.04 14.95
N PHE A 187 -10.59 21.25 15.81
CA PHE A 187 -12.04 21.02 15.86
C PHE A 187 -12.82 22.34 15.93
N HIS A 188 -12.51 23.22 16.89
CA HIS A 188 -13.21 24.48 17.02
C HIS A 188 -13.01 25.38 15.79
N LYS A 189 -11.78 25.49 15.30
CA LYS A 189 -11.45 26.30 14.12
C LYS A 189 -12.19 25.80 12.86
N ILE A 190 -12.26 24.48 12.67
CA ILE A 190 -12.95 23.83 11.55
C ILE A 190 -14.45 24.05 11.66
N THR A 191 -15.03 23.84 12.85
CA THR A 191 -16.46 24.03 13.11
C THR A 191 -16.88 25.49 12.86
N ASP A 192 -16.11 26.44 13.38
CA ASP A 192 -16.37 27.88 13.18
C ASP A 192 -16.24 28.29 11.70
N ALA A 193 -15.28 27.71 10.97
CA ALA A 193 -15.12 27.96 9.55
C ALA A 193 -16.27 27.32 8.73
N ARG A 194 -16.69 26.10 9.08
CA ARG A 194 -17.79 25.39 8.43
C ARG A 194 -19.12 26.13 8.61
N ALA A 195 -19.37 26.68 9.80
CA ALA A 195 -20.58 27.43 10.14
C ALA A 195 -20.72 28.76 9.38
N LYS A 196 -19.63 29.31 8.85
CA LYS A 196 -19.63 30.54 8.04
C LYS A 196 -20.00 30.31 6.58
N LEU A 197 -20.04 29.06 6.12
CA LEU A 197 -20.38 28.71 4.75
C LEU A 197 -21.84 28.26 4.66
N THR A 198 -22.51 28.68 3.60
CA THR A 198 -23.76 28.06 3.17
C THR A 198 -23.53 26.59 2.80
N LEU A 199 -24.62 25.81 2.74
CA LEU A 199 -24.54 24.42 2.29
C LEU A 199 -23.94 24.33 0.88
N THR A 200 -24.39 25.18 -0.05
CA THR A 200 -23.91 25.20 -1.44
C THR A 200 -22.43 25.51 -1.52
N GLU A 201 -21.94 26.55 -0.84
CA GLU A 201 -20.51 26.89 -0.84
C GLU A 201 -19.65 25.76 -0.29
N TYR A 202 -20.14 25.07 0.74
CA TYR A 202 -19.44 23.91 1.28
C TYR A 202 -19.45 22.73 0.33
N LEU A 203 -20.59 22.42 -0.31
CA LEU A 203 -20.70 21.32 -1.26
C LEU A 203 -19.83 21.53 -2.50
N GLU A 204 -19.70 22.75 -3.00
CA GLU A 204 -18.76 23.05 -4.10
C GLU A 204 -17.32 22.81 -3.67
N LYS A 205 -16.92 23.20 -2.46
CA LYS A 205 -15.59 22.88 -1.93
C LYS A 205 -15.37 21.38 -1.77
N VAL A 206 -16.37 20.65 -1.27
CA VAL A 206 -16.32 19.19 -1.17
C VAL A 206 -16.13 18.58 -2.56
N LYS A 207 -16.90 19.03 -3.55
CA LYS A 207 -16.81 18.56 -4.93
C LYS A 207 -15.43 18.83 -5.53
N GLU A 208 -14.94 20.07 -5.48
CA GLU A 208 -13.60 20.44 -5.97
C GLU A 208 -12.52 19.53 -5.38
N MET A 209 -12.65 19.26 -4.08
CA MET A 209 -11.71 18.45 -3.34
C MET A 209 -11.82 16.98 -3.75
N VAL A 210 -13.00 16.35 -3.68
CA VAL A 210 -13.21 14.93 -4.01
C VAL A 210 -12.91 14.64 -5.48
N SER A 211 -13.17 15.60 -6.38
CA SER A 211 -12.81 15.47 -7.80
C SER A 211 -11.31 15.24 -8.02
N LEU A 212 -10.43 15.67 -7.11
CA LEU A 212 -8.99 15.39 -7.21
C LEU A 212 -8.67 13.90 -7.05
N ASP A 213 -9.49 13.14 -6.33
CA ASP A 213 -9.27 11.70 -6.16
C ASP A 213 -9.65 10.91 -7.42
N ILE A 214 -10.41 11.51 -8.34
CA ILE A 214 -10.90 10.87 -9.58
C ILE A 214 -10.19 11.44 -10.82
N GLU A 215 -10.05 12.76 -10.90
CA GLU A 215 -9.57 13.48 -12.08
C GLU A 215 -8.26 14.25 -11.82
N GLY A 216 -7.78 14.23 -10.57
CA GLY A 216 -6.56 14.94 -10.19
C GLY A 216 -5.28 14.32 -10.76
N PRO A 217 -4.12 14.91 -10.42
CA PRO A 217 -2.81 14.43 -10.89
C PRO A 217 -2.49 13.01 -10.40
N HIS A 218 -3.09 12.60 -9.29
CA HIS A 218 -2.96 11.28 -8.68
C HIS A 218 -4.37 10.74 -8.37
N PRO A 219 -5.09 10.22 -9.39
CA PRO A 219 -6.50 9.84 -9.27
C PRO A 219 -6.64 8.52 -8.50
N ILE A 220 -6.42 8.58 -7.18
CA ILE A 220 -6.28 7.42 -6.32
C ILE A 220 -7.53 6.54 -6.32
N ALA A 221 -8.73 7.13 -6.34
CA ALA A 221 -9.99 6.38 -6.34
C ALA A 221 -10.15 5.52 -7.61
N ARG A 222 -9.48 5.89 -8.71
CA ARG A 222 -9.52 5.14 -9.96
C ARG A 222 -8.51 4.00 -10.02
N ILE A 223 -7.58 3.89 -9.07
CA ILE A 223 -6.59 2.81 -9.10
C ILE A 223 -7.28 1.49 -8.80
N ASN A 224 -7.13 0.51 -9.71
CA ASN A 224 -7.52 -0.85 -9.48
C ASN A 224 -6.49 -1.53 -8.56
N LEU A 225 -6.72 -1.40 -7.25
CA LEU A 225 -5.85 -1.97 -6.22
C LEU A 225 -5.77 -3.51 -6.27
N PHE A 226 -6.71 -4.21 -6.91
CA PHE A 226 -6.61 -5.66 -7.13
C PHE A 226 -5.60 -6.01 -8.23
N ASP A 227 -5.61 -5.26 -9.34
CA ASP A 227 -4.64 -5.48 -10.41
C ASP A 227 -3.23 -5.07 -9.96
N VAL A 228 -3.12 -3.97 -9.20
CA VAL A 228 -1.84 -3.54 -8.60
C VAL A 228 -1.33 -4.61 -7.62
N PHE A 229 -2.20 -5.15 -6.76
CA PHE A 229 -1.85 -6.27 -5.89
C PHE A 229 -1.38 -7.49 -6.69
N THR A 230 -2.05 -7.80 -7.80
CA THR A 230 -1.71 -8.93 -8.68
C THR A 230 -0.36 -8.74 -9.35
N LEU A 231 -0.05 -7.53 -9.84
CA LEU A 231 1.27 -7.18 -10.38
C LEU A 231 2.37 -7.37 -9.33
N CYS A 232 2.19 -6.76 -8.16
CA CYS A 232 3.16 -6.80 -7.08
C CYS A 232 3.34 -8.21 -6.51
N SER A 233 2.26 -9.00 -6.40
CA SER A 233 2.34 -10.38 -5.92
C SER A 233 3.01 -11.31 -6.93
N LYS A 234 2.80 -11.13 -8.24
CA LYS A 234 3.56 -11.84 -9.28
C LYS A 234 5.05 -11.56 -9.17
N PHE A 235 5.45 -10.30 -9.00
CA PHE A 235 6.84 -9.91 -8.78
C PHE A 235 7.43 -10.59 -7.54
N LEU A 236 6.78 -10.47 -6.37
CA LEU A 236 7.28 -11.06 -5.12
C LEU A 236 7.31 -12.59 -5.20
N SER A 237 6.29 -13.23 -5.77
CA SER A 237 6.28 -14.68 -5.96
C SER A 237 7.44 -15.12 -6.87
N LYS A 238 7.73 -14.36 -7.93
CA LYS A 238 8.90 -14.64 -8.77
C LYS A 238 10.19 -14.51 -7.97
N LEU A 239 10.37 -13.42 -7.22
CA LEU A 239 11.53 -13.22 -6.36
C LEU A 239 11.72 -14.40 -5.40
N GLY A 240 10.66 -14.80 -4.69
CA GLY A 240 10.69 -15.93 -3.76
C GLY A 240 10.98 -17.27 -4.44
N SER A 241 10.42 -17.52 -5.63
CA SER A 241 10.68 -18.76 -6.39
C SER A 241 12.14 -18.89 -6.88
N LEU A 242 12.81 -17.76 -7.12
CA LEU A 242 14.23 -17.71 -7.48
C LEU A 242 15.14 -17.93 -6.27
N GLY A 243 14.65 -17.59 -5.08
CA GLY A 243 15.27 -17.92 -3.80
C GLY A 243 15.08 -19.41 -3.50
N LYS A 244 16.09 -20.25 -3.77
CA LYS A 244 16.07 -21.63 -3.25
C LYS A 244 16.03 -21.55 -1.72
N PRO A 245 15.04 -22.11 -1.01
CA PRO A 245 15.13 -22.13 0.43
C PRO A 245 15.88 -23.40 0.87
N PRO A 246 17.11 -23.34 1.41
CA PRO A 246 17.56 -24.39 2.30
C PRO A 246 16.93 -24.08 3.65
N ILE A 247 15.65 -24.39 3.87
CA ILE A 247 15.06 -24.23 5.20
C ILE A 247 15.81 -25.19 6.13
N PRO A 248 16.63 -24.72 7.09
CA PRO A 248 17.24 -25.62 8.05
C PRO A 248 16.09 -26.24 8.84
N LYS A 249 16.04 -27.57 8.91
CA LYS A 249 14.94 -28.33 9.53
C LYS A 249 14.73 -27.98 11.01
N ASP A 250 15.68 -27.28 11.60
CA ASP A 250 15.90 -27.20 13.05
C ASP A 250 15.53 -25.83 13.63
N VAL A 251 15.31 -24.81 12.79
CA VAL A 251 15.23 -23.39 13.23
C VAL A 251 13.82 -22.82 13.21
N TRP A 252 12.86 -23.48 12.55
CA TRP A 252 11.53 -22.90 12.31
C TRP A 252 10.41 -23.81 12.81
N SER A 253 9.49 -23.23 13.58
CA SER A 253 8.25 -23.91 14.01
C SER A 253 7.53 -24.53 12.80
N SER A 254 6.74 -25.58 13.02
CA SER A 254 5.95 -26.23 11.96
C SER A 254 5.10 -25.22 11.15
N PHE A 255 4.63 -24.18 11.82
CA PHE A 255 3.88 -23.06 11.25
C PHE A 255 4.71 -22.23 10.25
N ALA A 256 5.90 -21.78 10.64
CA ALA A 256 6.73 -20.99 9.74
C ALA A 256 7.24 -21.82 8.54
N ARG A 257 7.44 -23.12 8.72
CA ARG A 257 7.73 -24.06 7.62
C ARG A 257 6.59 -24.20 6.61
N ALA A 258 5.34 -24.01 7.01
CA ALA A 258 4.20 -24.04 6.08
C ALA A 258 4.08 -22.74 5.28
N GLN A 259 4.30 -21.60 5.92
CA GLN A 259 4.27 -20.27 5.29
C GLN A 259 5.41 -20.08 4.28
N LEU A 260 6.62 -20.57 4.61
CA LEU A 260 7.80 -20.53 3.73
C LEU A 260 7.72 -21.49 2.52
N ARG A 261 6.58 -22.18 2.33
CA ARG A 261 6.27 -22.88 1.06
C ARG A 261 5.56 -22.00 0.04
N ASN A 262 5.06 -20.83 0.47
CA ASN A 262 4.43 -19.89 -0.42
C ASN A 262 5.47 -18.91 -0.93
N ASP A 263 5.74 -18.95 -2.24
CA ASP A 263 6.73 -18.10 -2.90
C ASP A 263 6.45 -16.60 -2.67
N LEU A 264 5.19 -16.18 -2.55
CA LEU A 264 4.83 -14.79 -2.22
C LEU A 264 5.37 -14.38 -0.85
N VAL A 265 5.22 -15.25 0.15
CA VAL A 265 5.70 -15.00 1.51
C VAL A 265 7.22 -14.96 1.52
N VAL A 266 7.87 -15.91 0.85
CA VAL A 266 9.33 -15.95 0.70
C VAL A 266 9.83 -14.66 0.04
N GLY A 267 9.20 -14.24 -1.06
CA GLY A 267 9.55 -13.01 -1.78
C GLY A 267 9.42 -11.74 -0.94
N ARG A 268 8.39 -11.63 -0.10
CA ARG A 268 8.23 -10.52 0.85
C ARG A 268 9.36 -10.50 1.89
N CYS A 269 9.76 -11.66 2.38
CA CYS A 269 10.87 -11.79 3.33
C CYS A 269 12.21 -11.42 2.66
N ASP A 270 12.41 -11.91 1.45
CA ASP A 270 13.56 -11.61 0.59
C ASP A 270 13.67 -10.11 0.30
N ALA A 271 12.55 -9.42 0.09
CA ALA A 271 12.52 -7.96 -0.05
C ALA A 271 13.06 -7.25 1.22
N GLU A 272 12.61 -7.67 2.39
CA GLU A 272 13.07 -7.11 3.67
C GLU A 272 14.57 -7.37 3.91
N PHE A 273 15.02 -8.61 3.67
CA PHE A 273 16.43 -8.98 3.80
C PHE A 273 17.33 -8.22 2.82
N LEU A 274 16.88 -7.99 1.60
CA LEU A 274 17.64 -7.23 0.61
C LEU A 274 17.75 -5.76 1.02
N MET A 275 16.68 -5.15 1.50
CA MET A 275 16.73 -3.79 2.05
C MET A 275 17.69 -3.70 3.25
N GLU A 276 17.70 -4.70 4.13
CA GLU A 276 18.64 -4.77 5.27
C GLU A 276 20.09 -4.87 4.78
N ALA A 277 20.36 -5.73 3.78
CA ALA A 277 21.68 -5.84 3.18
C ALA A 277 22.15 -4.54 2.51
N ILE A 278 21.23 -3.81 1.87
CA ILE A 278 21.50 -2.48 1.29
C ILE A 278 21.88 -1.48 2.38
N ASP A 279 21.13 -1.43 3.48
CA ASP A 279 21.40 -0.52 4.62
C ASP A 279 22.71 -0.84 5.33
N GLU A 280 23.08 -2.13 5.45
CA GLU A 280 24.33 -2.56 6.10
C GLU A 280 25.57 -2.34 5.22
N CYS A 281 25.41 -2.27 3.89
CA CYS A 281 26.52 -2.07 2.98
C CYS A 281 26.98 -0.59 2.97
N PRO A 282 28.29 -0.32 3.10
CA PRO A 282 28.79 1.06 3.00
C PRO A 282 28.47 1.67 1.64
N ASP A 283 28.01 2.92 1.60
CA ASP A 283 27.81 3.67 0.35
C ASP A 283 29.16 4.07 -0.28
N THR A 284 29.82 3.06 -0.82
CA THR A 284 31.12 3.13 -1.48
C THR A 284 31.06 2.28 -2.74
N ARG A 285 31.97 2.54 -3.69
CA ARG A 285 32.09 1.71 -4.90
C ARG A 285 32.31 0.22 -4.57
N GLN A 286 33.01 -0.07 -3.48
CA GLN A 286 33.24 -1.43 -3.02
C GLN A 286 31.96 -2.06 -2.43
N GLY A 287 31.20 -1.32 -1.62
CA GLY A 287 29.91 -1.76 -1.09
C GLY A 287 28.91 -2.09 -2.20
N ARG A 288 28.79 -1.21 -3.22
CA ARG A 288 27.93 -1.46 -4.39
C ARG A 288 28.30 -2.74 -5.14
N ARG A 289 29.60 -2.99 -5.35
CA ARG A 289 30.10 -4.24 -5.96
C ARG A 289 29.81 -5.48 -5.11
N ILE A 290 29.74 -5.35 -3.79
CA ILE A 290 29.34 -6.45 -2.91
C ILE A 290 27.85 -6.73 -3.12
N LEU A 291 27.01 -5.68 -3.10
CA LEU A 291 25.58 -5.81 -3.33
C LEU A 291 25.25 -6.43 -4.69
N GLU A 292 25.92 -6.02 -5.78
CA GLU A 292 25.75 -6.59 -7.13
C GLU A 292 26.10 -8.09 -7.22
N LYS A 293 26.95 -8.57 -6.30
CA LYS A 293 27.34 -9.99 -6.21
C LYS A 293 26.40 -10.82 -5.34
N LEU A 294 25.57 -10.19 -4.52
CA LEU A 294 24.58 -10.91 -3.72
C LEU A 294 23.58 -11.59 -4.65
N TRP A 295 23.32 -12.87 -4.37
CA TRP A 295 22.36 -13.67 -5.13
C TRP A 295 20.96 -13.02 -5.09
N LEU A 296 20.60 -12.45 -3.94
CA LEU A 296 19.30 -11.81 -3.71
C LEU A 296 19.10 -10.58 -4.60
N THR A 297 20.13 -9.75 -4.77
CA THR A 297 20.13 -8.62 -5.71
C THR A 297 19.91 -9.09 -7.14
N ARG A 298 20.58 -10.17 -7.56
CA ARG A 298 20.43 -10.73 -8.92
C ARG A 298 19.04 -11.29 -9.14
N ASN A 299 18.48 -11.96 -8.13
CA ASN A 299 17.11 -12.48 -8.18
C ASN A 299 16.09 -11.34 -8.26
N ALA A 300 16.27 -10.26 -7.51
CA ALA A 300 15.41 -9.08 -7.59
C ALA A 300 15.46 -8.43 -8.98
N ILE A 301 16.66 -8.22 -9.53
CA ILE A 301 16.83 -7.71 -10.91
C ILE A 301 16.14 -8.63 -11.92
N GLN A 302 16.30 -9.94 -11.78
CA GLN A 302 15.64 -10.90 -12.65
C GLN A 302 14.12 -10.85 -12.53
N ALA A 303 13.57 -10.75 -11.32
CA ALA A 303 12.14 -10.61 -11.08
C ALA A 303 11.59 -9.30 -11.66
N PHE A 304 12.32 -8.19 -11.56
CA PHE A 304 11.94 -6.92 -12.18
C PHE A 304 11.91 -6.99 -13.70
N LYS A 305 12.82 -7.75 -14.33
CA LYS A 305 12.87 -7.92 -15.79
C LYS A 305 11.67 -8.69 -16.37
N GLU A 306 10.89 -9.37 -15.54
CA GLU A 306 9.65 -10.04 -15.96
C GLU A 306 8.46 -9.07 -16.05
N ILE A 307 8.62 -7.85 -15.51
CA ILE A 307 7.63 -6.79 -15.66
C ILE A 307 7.89 -6.10 -17.00
N ASP A 308 6.85 -5.99 -17.82
CA ASP A 308 6.93 -5.28 -19.10
C ASP A 308 7.35 -3.82 -18.86
N PRO A 309 8.47 -3.34 -19.44
CA PRO A 309 8.94 -1.98 -19.23
C PRO A 309 7.97 -0.90 -19.74
N GLU A 310 7.04 -1.25 -20.63
CA GLU A 310 5.99 -0.35 -21.12
C GLU A 310 4.76 -0.33 -20.22
N THR A 311 4.80 -1.03 -19.08
CA THR A 311 3.71 -1.06 -18.11
C THR A 311 3.56 0.30 -17.43
N THR A 312 2.39 0.93 -17.58
CA THR A 312 2.05 2.25 -17.01
C THR A 312 0.93 2.16 -15.98
N LEU A 313 0.82 3.14 -15.08
CA LEU A 313 -0.27 3.17 -14.09
C LEU A 313 -1.67 3.20 -14.75
N SER A 314 -1.82 3.83 -15.91
CA SER A 314 -3.10 3.91 -16.63
C SER A 314 -3.71 2.54 -16.97
N GLN A 315 -2.88 1.50 -17.14
CA GLN A 315 -3.34 0.13 -17.39
C GLN A 315 -3.95 -0.53 -16.14
N TYR A 316 -3.69 0.04 -14.95
CA TYR A 316 -4.16 -0.42 -13.65
C TYR A 316 -5.21 0.52 -13.07
N MET A 317 -5.89 1.29 -13.92
CA MET A 317 -6.98 2.17 -13.52
C MET A 317 -8.32 1.62 -14.01
N TRP A 318 -9.36 1.81 -13.21
CA TRP A 318 -10.73 1.59 -13.63
C TRP A 318 -11.09 2.55 -14.77
N ASN A 319 -11.78 2.01 -15.76
CA ASN A 319 -12.41 2.79 -16.82
C ASN A 319 -13.74 3.31 -16.28
N ILE A 320 -13.75 4.61 -15.95
CA ILE A 320 -14.89 5.35 -15.42
C ILE A 320 -15.09 6.56 -16.33
#